data_AF-A0A0B2UGC7-F1
#
_entry.id   AF-A0A0B2UGC7-F1
#
_cell.length_a   1.000
_cell.length_b   1.000
_cell.length_c   1.000
_cell.angle_alpha   90.00
_cell.angle_beta   90.00
_cell.angle_gamma   90.00
#
_symmetry.space_group_name_H-M   'P 1'
#
loop_
_entity.id
_entity.type
_entity.pdbx_description
1 polymer ?
#
loop_
_entity_poly.entity_id
_entity_poly.type
_entity_poly.pdbx_seq_one_letter_code
_entity_poly.pdbx_strand_id
1 'polypeptide(L)'
;MNKKGVKIHTGSEIRKHKQKRSKMLFFEIHGLDSDANLIKDDAGRYVCAICNTRHSTEMSYVRHREGKKHNARIIKEDNAGMDIPVHEVKCLIQGGRVGYNIMIKYELAEEFPQYRFVSSLEQGVEEYDDRYRYIVFVCKPYDNIGFRFENRQIDASLTHQEFNEEQGVYNFRFFFDDTIEMCL
;
A
#
# COMPACT_ATOMS: atom_id res chain seq x y z
N MET A 1 -25.22 -49.02 49.15
CA MET A 1 -24.65 -47.68 48.91
C MET A 1 -23.48 -47.80 47.95
N ASN A 2 -23.64 -47.30 46.73
CA ASN A 2 -22.71 -47.51 45.62
C ASN A 2 -21.54 -46.52 45.73
N LYS A 3 -20.39 -46.96 46.29
CA LYS A 3 -19.18 -46.13 46.40
C LYS A 3 -18.54 -46.01 45.02
N LYS A 4 -18.89 -44.96 44.26
CA LYS A 4 -18.15 -44.58 43.04
C LYS A 4 -16.72 -44.25 43.46
N GLY A 5 -15.77 -45.11 43.07
CA GLY A 5 -14.35 -44.92 43.34
C GLY A 5 -13.87 -43.59 42.77
N VAL A 6 -13.31 -42.74 43.63
CA VAL A 6 -12.67 -41.48 43.25
C VAL A 6 -11.44 -41.84 42.40
N LYS A 7 -11.45 -41.51 41.11
CA LYS A 7 -10.28 -41.67 40.24
C LYS A 7 -9.23 -40.65 40.68
N ILE A 8 -8.19 -41.11 41.37
CA ILE A 8 -7.05 -40.29 41.77
C ILE A 8 -6.11 -40.18 40.57
N HIS A 9 -6.05 -39.00 39.96
CA HIS A 9 -5.12 -38.73 38.86
C HIS A 9 -3.68 -38.63 39.37
N THR A 10 -2.76 -39.28 38.67
CA THR A 10 -1.32 -39.22 38.99
C THR A 10 -0.77 -37.81 38.77
N GLY A 11 0.30 -37.44 39.49
CA GLY A 11 0.94 -36.14 39.34
C GLY A 11 1.42 -35.85 37.89
N SER A 12 1.75 -36.90 37.12
CA SER A 12 2.09 -36.81 35.70
C SER A 12 0.89 -36.42 34.84
N GLU A 13 -0.28 -37.02 35.06
CA GLU A 13 -1.52 -36.69 34.35
C GLU A 13 -1.97 -35.25 34.65
N ILE A 14 -1.84 -34.81 35.89
CA ILE A 14 -2.15 -33.43 36.29
C ILE A 14 -1.24 -32.42 35.57
N ARG A 15 0.07 -32.70 35.48
CA ARG A 15 1.03 -31.83 34.76
C ARG A 15 0.71 -31.75 33.27
N LYS A 16 0.42 -32.88 32.63
CA LYS A 16 0.01 -32.94 31.22
C LYS A 16 -1.28 -32.15 30.98
N HIS A 17 -2.27 -32.30 31.86
CA HIS A 17 -3.53 -31.56 31.75
C HIS A 17 -3.33 -30.05 31.90
N LYS A 18 -2.51 -29.61 32.86
CA LYS A 18 -2.15 -28.20 33.03
C LYS A 18 -1.42 -27.65 31.80
N GLN A 19 -0.48 -28.40 31.24
CA GLN A 19 0.26 -27.99 30.04
C GLN A 19 -0.67 -27.84 28.83
N LYS A 20 -1.57 -28.81 28.60
CA LYS A 20 -2.57 -28.73 27.52
C LYS A 20 -3.49 -27.52 27.68
N ARG A 21 -3.99 -27.29 28.89
CA ARG A 21 -4.88 -26.15 29.18
C ARG A 21 -4.18 -24.81 28.99
N SER A 22 -2.93 -24.68 29.48
CA SER A 22 -2.13 -23.46 29.29
C SER A 22 -1.91 -23.17 27.81
N LYS A 23 -1.71 -24.21 27.00
CA LYS A 23 -1.55 -24.09 25.56
C LYS A 23 -2.84 -23.65 24.87
N MET A 24 -3.99 -24.24 25.20
CA MET A 24 -5.28 -23.81 24.63
C MET A 24 -5.57 -22.34 24.92
N LEU A 25 -5.39 -21.90 26.17
CA LEU A 25 -5.59 -20.49 26.54
C LEU A 25 -4.66 -19.55 25.76
N PHE A 26 -3.42 -19.97 25.51
CA PHE A 26 -2.49 -19.18 24.71
C PHE A 26 -2.98 -18.99 23.27
N PHE A 27 -3.50 -20.04 22.64
CA PHE A 27 -4.05 -19.96 21.28
C PHE A 27 -5.28 -19.05 21.22
N GLU A 28 -6.17 -19.15 22.20
CA GLU A 28 -7.36 -18.31 22.32
C GLU A 28 -7.00 -16.83 22.50
N ILE A 29 -6.07 -16.52 23.42
CA ILE A 29 -5.63 -15.13 23.68
C ILE A 29 -4.99 -14.49 22.45
N HIS A 30 -4.18 -15.25 21.70
CA HIS A 30 -3.45 -14.71 20.55
C HIS A 30 -4.15 -14.95 19.20
N GLY A 31 -5.36 -15.53 19.20
CA GLY A 31 -6.15 -15.81 18.00
C GLY A 31 -5.45 -16.73 16.99
N LEU A 32 -4.63 -17.68 17.46
CA LEU A 32 -3.81 -18.52 16.58
C LEU A 32 -4.60 -19.60 15.84
N ASP A 33 -5.76 -20.00 16.36
CA ASP A 33 -6.63 -20.98 15.69
C ASP A 33 -7.27 -20.42 14.41
N SER A 34 -7.40 -19.10 14.32
CA SER A 34 -7.98 -18.38 13.17
C SER A 34 -6.95 -17.63 12.32
N ASP A 35 -5.66 -17.74 12.64
CA ASP A 35 -4.61 -17.00 11.94
C ASP A 35 -4.29 -17.66 10.58
N ALA A 36 -4.78 -17.05 9.50
CA ALA A 36 -4.58 -17.53 8.13
C ALA A 36 -3.10 -17.60 7.71
N ASN A 37 -2.22 -16.86 8.38
CA ASN A 37 -0.80 -16.81 8.06
C ASN A 37 0.02 -17.83 8.85
N LEU A 38 -0.60 -18.59 9.76
CA LEU A 38 0.05 -19.61 10.57
C LEU A 38 -0.16 -21.01 9.96
N ILE A 39 0.91 -21.61 9.47
CA ILE A 39 0.92 -22.96 8.91
C ILE A 39 1.72 -23.88 9.84
N LYS A 40 1.33 -25.16 9.95
CA LYS A 40 2.16 -26.19 10.58
C LYS A 40 2.81 -27.05 9.51
N ASP A 41 4.13 -27.15 9.57
CA ASP A 41 4.93 -28.03 8.72
C ASP A 41 4.76 -29.50 9.16
N ASP A 42 5.17 -30.45 8.31
CA ASP A 42 5.08 -31.90 8.60
C ASP A 42 5.86 -32.30 9.86
N ALA A 43 6.92 -31.54 10.18
CA ALA A 43 7.71 -31.68 11.40
C ALA A 43 7.04 -31.07 12.65
N GLY A 44 5.83 -30.51 12.54
CA GLY A 44 5.09 -29.87 13.63
C GLY A 44 5.63 -28.49 14.04
N ARG A 45 6.48 -27.87 13.22
CA ARG A 45 7.00 -26.49 13.42
C ARG A 45 6.01 -25.48 12.88
N TYR A 46 6.00 -24.28 13.45
CA TYR A 46 5.14 -23.17 13.03
C TYR A 46 5.82 -22.38 11.91
N VAL A 47 5.12 -22.17 10.80
CA VAL A 47 5.63 -21.46 9.62
C VAL A 47 4.74 -20.25 9.37
N CYS A 48 5.35 -19.08 9.22
CA CYS A 48 4.66 -17.88 8.78
C CYS A 48 4.54 -17.88 7.26
N ALA A 49 3.34 -17.87 6.70
CA ALA A 49 3.10 -17.88 5.26
C ALA A 49 3.69 -16.65 4.56
N ILE A 50 3.53 -15.45 5.15
CA ILE A 50 4.02 -14.18 4.59
C ILE A 50 5.55 -14.11 4.61
N CYS A 51 6.17 -14.64 5.66
CA CYS A 51 7.60 -14.47 5.89
C CYS A 51 8.46 -15.67 5.50
N ASN A 52 7.84 -16.84 5.31
CA ASN A 52 8.47 -18.15 5.20
C ASN A 52 9.48 -18.43 6.33
N THR A 53 9.24 -17.89 7.52
CA THR A 53 10.08 -18.11 8.70
C THR A 53 9.54 -19.28 9.52
N ARG A 54 10.44 -20.13 10.01
CA ARG A 54 10.11 -21.31 10.82
C ARG A 54 10.36 -21.02 12.30
N HIS A 55 9.40 -21.37 13.14
CA HIS A 55 9.37 -21.12 14.58
C HIS A 55 9.18 -22.44 15.34
N SER A 56 9.98 -22.64 16.38
CA SER A 56 9.94 -23.84 17.22
C SER A 56 8.83 -23.82 18.26
N THR A 57 8.38 -22.63 18.66
CA THR A 57 7.32 -22.43 19.67
C THR A 57 6.28 -21.44 19.16
N GLU A 58 5.07 -21.52 19.71
CA GLU A 58 3.97 -20.60 19.42
C GLU A 58 4.34 -19.16 19.76
N MET A 59 5.01 -18.96 20.91
CA MET A 59 5.46 -17.64 21.36
C MET A 59 6.48 -17.01 20.39
N SER A 60 7.36 -17.84 19.82
CA SER A 60 8.32 -17.36 18.82
C SER A 60 7.59 -16.85 17.56
N TYR A 61 6.52 -17.53 17.15
CA TYR A 61 5.67 -17.07 16.04
C TYR A 61 4.92 -15.78 16.38
N VAL A 62 4.28 -15.67 17.55
CA VAL A 62 3.54 -14.46 17.97
C VAL A 62 4.43 -13.23 17.96
N ARG A 63 5.64 -13.33 18.54
CA ARG A 63 6.62 -12.23 18.52
C ARG A 63 7.08 -11.85 17.13
N HIS A 64 7.16 -12.82 16.22
CA HIS A 64 7.47 -12.56 14.82
C HIS A 64 6.33 -11.83 14.13
N ARG A 65 5.08 -12.30 14.30
CA ARG A 65 3.86 -11.71 13.75
C ARG A 65 3.69 -10.25 14.19
N GLU A 66 3.94 -9.95 15.45
CA GLU A 66 3.88 -8.59 16.01
C GLU A 66 5.12 -7.74 15.67
N GLY A 67 6.10 -8.30 14.94
CA GLY A 67 7.36 -7.66 14.61
C GLY A 67 7.27 -6.71 13.43
N LYS A 68 8.03 -5.60 13.49
CA LYS A 68 8.08 -4.57 12.42
C LYS A 68 8.40 -5.13 11.03
N LYS A 69 9.27 -6.15 10.94
CA LYS A 69 9.66 -6.78 9.66
C LYS A 69 8.52 -7.55 9.01
N HIS A 70 7.68 -8.21 9.82
CA HIS A 70 6.50 -8.93 9.34
C HIS A 70 5.46 -7.94 8.82
N ASN A 71 5.13 -6.92 9.61
CA ASN A 71 4.20 -5.86 9.22
C ASN A 71 4.65 -5.12 7.96
N ALA A 72 5.94 -4.85 7.80
CA ALA A 72 6.48 -4.24 6.59
C ALA A 72 6.28 -5.13 5.34
N ARG A 73 6.28 -6.46 5.47
CA ARG A 73 5.95 -7.36 4.36
C ARG A 73 4.46 -7.39 4.05
N ILE A 74 3.60 -7.35 5.06
CA ILE A 74 2.14 -7.21 4.85
C ILE A 74 1.85 -5.92 4.08
N ILE A 75 2.40 -4.80 4.55
CA ILE A 75 2.28 -3.52 3.85
C ILE A 75 2.81 -3.67 2.42
N LYS A 76 3.97 -4.29 2.21
CA LYS A 76 4.49 -4.49 0.86
C LYS A 76 3.65 -5.41 -0.03
N GLU A 77 3.04 -6.47 0.50
CA GLU A 77 2.15 -7.38 -0.26
C GLU A 77 0.81 -6.69 -0.57
N ASP A 78 0.24 -5.95 0.38
CA ASP A 78 -0.94 -5.12 0.15
C ASP A 78 -0.66 -4.01 -0.87
N ASN A 79 0.57 -3.49 -0.90
CA ASN A 79 1.06 -2.51 -1.88
C ASN A 79 1.72 -3.17 -3.11
N ALA A 80 1.85 -4.50 -3.18
CA ALA A 80 2.53 -5.19 -4.29
C ALA A 80 1.70 -5.16 -5.58
N GLY A 81 0.48 -4.62 -5.52
CA GLY A 81 -0.34 -4.33 -6.68
C GLY A 81 -0.32 -2.88 -7.15
N MET A 82 0.29 -1.95 -6.42
CA MET A 82 0.30 -0.52 -6.77
C MET A 82 1.53 0.21 -6.24
N ASP A 83 2.62 0.28 -7.02
CA ASP A 83 3.74 1.20 -6.76
C ASP A 83 3.33 2.60 -7.23
N ILE A 84 2.42 3.24 -6.49
CA ILE A 84 1.98 4.60 -6.77
C ILE A 84 3.09 5.55 -6.29
N PRO A 85 3.67 6.37 -7.18
CA PRO A 85 4.70 7.31 -6.80
C PRO A 85 4.13 8.38 -5.87
N VAL A 86 4.92 8.84 -4.91
CA VAL A 86 4.53 9.99 -4.07
C VAL A 86 4.41 11.22 -4.96
N HIS A 87 3.30 11.94 -4.87
CA HIS A 87 3.02 13.08 -5.74
C HIS A 87 2.30 14.22 -5.02
N GLU A 88 2.44 15.43 -5.57
CA GLU A 88 1.82 16.66 -5.07
C GLU A 88 1.35 17.53 -6.23
N VAL A 89 0.13 18.06 -6.15
CA VAL A 89 -0.44 18.98 -7.15
C VAL A 89 -0.65 20.35 -6.52
N LYS A 90 -0.14 21.40 -7.18
CA LYS A 90 -0.31 22.80 -6.77
C LYS A 90 -0.93 23.61 -7.89
N CYS A 91 -1.90 24.45 -7.55
CA CYS A 91 -2.36 25.50 -8.45
C CYS A 91 -1.27 26.58 -8.55
N LEU A 92 -1.02 27.07 -9.78
CA LEU A 92 -0.08 28.14 -10.06
C LEU A 92 -0.80 29.30 -10.73
N ILE A 93 -0.36 30.52 -10.41
CA ILE A 93 -0.74 31.74 -11.12
C ILE A 93 0.54 32.44 -11.54
N GLN A 94 0.76 32.60 -12.85
CA GLN A 94 1.94 33.26 -13.39
C GLN A 94 1.54 34.16 -14.56
N GLY A 95 1.90 35.45 -14.48
CA GLY A 95 1.57 36.41 -15.54
C GLY A 95 0.07 36.54 -15.83
N GLY A 96 -0.79 36.36 -14.82
CA GLY A 96 -2.25 36.37 -14.96
C GLY A 96 -2.85 35.06 -15.49
N ARG A 97 -2.05 34.04 -15.84
CA ARG A 97 -2.54 32.73 -16.28
C ARG A 97 -2.63 31.76 -15.11
N VAL A 98 -3.67 30.93 -15.09
CA VAL A 98 -3.82 29.81 -14.16
C VAL A 98 -3.16 28.57 -14.76
N GLY A 99 -2.53 27.77 -13.91
CA GLY A 99 -1.96 26.50 -14.29
C GLY A 99 -1.81 25.55 -13.12
N TYR A 100 -1.15 24.43 -13.36
CA TYR A 100 -0.83 23.45 -12.33
C TYR A 100 0.65 23.09 -12.37
N ASN A 101 1.20 22.81 -11.18
CA ASN A 101 2.47 22.14 -11.00
C ASN A 101 2.23 20.79 -10.34
N ILE A 102 2.68 19.73 -10.99
CA ILE A 102 2.58 18.35 -10.53
C ILE A 102 4.00 17.88 -10.25
N MET A 103 4.29 17.61 -8.99
CA MET A 103 5.56 17.03 -8.56
C MET A 103 5.34 15.54 -8.29
N ILE A 104 6.20 14.69 -8.84
CA ILE A 104 6.13 13.24 -8.71
C ILE A 104 7.51 12.71 -8.35
N LYS A 105 7.58 11.86 -7.33
CA LYS A 105 8.82 11.17 -6.90
C LYS A 105 8.93 9.82 -7.59
N TYR A 106 9.85 9.76 -8.53
CA TYR A 106 10.23 8.59 -9.32
C TYR A 106 11.66 8.14 -8.96
N GLU A 107 11.90 7.88 -7.67
CA GLU A 107 13.21 7.51 -7.11
C GLU A 107 13.79 6.21 -7.71
N LEU A 108 12.93 5.31 -8.19
CA LEU A 108 13.30 4.02 -8.77
C LEU A 108 13.17 3.98 -10.30
N ALA A 109 12.89 5.12 -10.95
CA ALA A 109 12.65 5.13 -12.39
C ALA A 109 13.91 4.81 -13.19
N GLU A 110 13.76 3.86 -14.12
CA GLU A 110 14.81 3.49 -15.08
C GLU A 110 14.74 4.35 -16.35
N GLU A 111 13.57 4.93 -16.63
CA GLU A 111 13.27 5.69 -17.83
C GLU A 111 12.70 7.07 -17.50
N PHE A 112 12.85 8.02 -18.44
CA PHE A 112 12.28 9.35 -18.29
C PHE A 112 10.73 9.28 -18.26
N PRO A 113 10.06 9.95 -17.31
CA PRO A 113 8.60 9.90 -17.21
C PRO A 113 7.89 10.43 -18.46
N GLN A 114 6.90 9.69 -18.93
CA GLN A 114 6.05 10.09 -20.05
C GLN A 114 4.72 10.62 -19.54
N TYR A 115 4.08 11.49 -20.33
CA TYR A 115 2.75 12.00 -20.00
C TYR A 115 1.87 12.06 -21.24
N ARG A 116 0.56 12.05 -21.02
CA ARG A 116 -0.44 12.26 -22.07
C ARG A 116 -1.67 12.95 -21.51
N PHE A 117 -2.22 13.92 -22.24
CA PHE A 117 -3.55 14.46 -21.97
C PHE A 117 -4.61 13.53 -22.56
N VAL A 118 -5.62 13.21 -21.76
CA VAL A 118 -6.63 12.19 -22.02
C VAL A 118 -8.02 12.79 -21.81
N SER A 119 -8.97 12.44 -22.67
CA SER A 119 -10.38 12.80 -22.50
C SER A 119 -11.05 11.93 -21.44
N SER A 120 -12.18 12.38 -20.87
CA SER A 120 -12.94 11.58 -19.89
C SER A 120 -13.46 10.25 -20.44
N LEU A 121 -13.63 10.15 -21.76
CA LEU A 121 -14.04 8.91 -22.42
C LEU A 121 -12.91 7.87 -22.45
N GLU A 122 -11.66 8.32 -22.58
CA GLU A 122 -10.49 7.46 -22.75
C GLU A 122 -9.90 6.92 -21.44
N GLN A 123 -10.16 7.56 -20.29
CA GLN A 123 -9.51 7.19 -19.02
C GLN A 123 -10.03 5.86 -18.42
N GLY A 124 -11.30 5.51 -18.61
CA GLY A 124 -11.87 4.20 -18.27
C GLY A 124 -12.04 3.85 -16.77
N VAL A 125 -11.79 4.78 -15.85
CA VAL A 125 -11.88 4.62 -14.38
C VAL A 125 -13.08 5.36 -13.77
N GLU A 126 -13.17 6.67 -13.98
CA GLU A 126 -14.31 7.50 -13.52
C GLU A 126 -15.49 7.45 -14.52
N GLU A 127 -16.68 7.87 -14.08
CA GLU A 127 -17.81 8.09 -15.00
C GLU A 127 -17.49 9.21 -16.00
N TYR A 128 -18.11 9.15 -17.18
CA TYR A 128 -17.91 10.17 -18.20
C TYR A 128 -18.46 11.52 -17.74
N ASP A 129 -17.58 12.53 -17.71
CA ASP A 129 -17.92 13.93 -17.47
C ASP A 129 -17.09 14.83 -18.42
N ASP A 130 -17.75 15.56 -19.32
CA ASP A 130 -17.12 16.41 -20.34
C ASP A 130 -16.54 17.71 -19.79
N ARG A 131 -16.85 18.06 -18.54
CA ARG A 131 -16.31 19.23 -17.84
C ARG A 131 -14.86 19.05 -17.44
N TYR A 132 -14.37 17.82 -17.48
CA TYR A 132 -13.05 17.47 -17.04
C TYR A 132 -12.21 16.84 -18.16
N ARG A 133 -10.90 16.95 -17.99
CA ARG A 133 -9.89 16.23 -18.73
C ARG A 133 -8.87 15.68 -17.75
N TYR A 134 -8.04 14.76 -18.21
CA TYR A 134 -7.08 14.06 -17.37
C TYR A 134 -5.68 14.19 -17.97
N ILE A 135 -4.67 14.30 -17.13
CA ILE A 135 -3.28 14.11 -17.52
C ILE A 135 -2.79 12.83 -16.86
N VAL A 136 -2.29 11.89 -17.66
CA VAL A 136 -1.79 10.59 -17.20
C VAL A 136 -0.28 10.59 -17.34
N PHE A 137 0.41 10.16 -16.29
CA PHE A 137 1.85 9.93 -16.25
C PHE A 137 2.15 8.44 -16.25
N VAL A 138 3.19 8.05 -17.00
CA VAL A 138 3.63 6.68 -17.17
C VAL A 138 5.14 6.64 -16.94
N CYS A 139 5.59 5.84 -15.98
CA CYS A 139 7.01 5.68 -15.68
C CYS A 139 7.24 4.36 -14.95
N LYS A 140 8.04 3.45 -15.51
CA LYS A 140 8.35 2.16 -14.87
C LYS A 140 9.43 2.34 -13.78
N PRO A 141 9.36 1.61 -12.65
CA PRO A 141 8.46 0.48 -12.35
C PRO A 141 7.08 0.88 -11.80
N TYR A 142 6.83 2.17 -11.63
CA TYR A 142 5.61 2.70 -11.03
C TYR A 142 4.36 2.43 -11.88
N ASP A 143 3.21 2.50 -11.22
CA ASP A 143 1.92 2.50 -11.88
C ASP A 143 1.57 3.85 -12.46
N ASN A 144 0.71 3.80 -13.49
CA ASN A 144 0.24 5.01 -14.14
C ASN A 144 -0.62 5.83 -13.18
N ILE A 145 -0.32 7.13 -13.06
CA ILE A 145 -1.11 8.05 -12.26
C ILE A 145 -1.81 9.07 -13.14
N GLY A 146 -3.04 9.44 -12.78
CA GLY A 146 -3.86 10.40 -13.52
C GLY A 146 -4.32 11.55 -12.64
N PHE A 147 -4.34 12.76 -13.19
CA PHE A 147 -4.88 13.94 -12.49
C PHE A 147 -6.00 14.57 -13.31
N ARG A 148 -7.14 14.77 -12.67
CA ARG A 148 -8.30 15.46 -13.23
C ARG A 148 -8.12 16.97 -13.15
N PHE A 149 -8.42 17.67 -14.24
CA PHE A 149 -8.45 19.13 -14.31
C PHE A 149 -9.62 19.59 -15.19
N GLU A 150 -9.99 20.87 -15.09
CA GLU A 150 -11.09 21.42 -15.87
C GLU A 150 -10.81 21.39 -17.37
N ASN A 151 -11.82 21.11 -18.17
CA ASN A 151 -11.72 21.05 -19.63
C ASN A 151 -11.59 22.46 -20.24
N ARG A 152 -10.41 23.07 -20.03
CA ARG A 152 -9.99 24.36 -20.60
C ARG A 152 -8.85 24.13 -21.60
N GLN A 153 -8.65 25.08 -22.50
CA GLN A 153 -7.58 25.01 -23.49
C GLN A 153 -6.21 25.21 -22.81
N ILE A 154 -5.26 24.33 -23.12
CA ILE A 154 -3.91 24.33 -22.54
C ILE A 154 -2.95 24.95 -23.55
N ASP A 155 -2.12 25.88 -23.06
CA ASP A 155 -1.03 26.41 -23.86
C ASP A 155 0.14 25.42 -23.87
N ALA A 156 0.26 24.65 -24.97
CA ALA A 156 1.34 23.69 -25.13
C ALA A 156 2.73 24.36 -25.08
N SER A 157 2.85 25.64 -25.46
CA SER A 157 4.12 26.37 -25.43
C SER A 157 4.57 26.74 -24.01
N LEU A 158 3.64 26.75 -23.05
CA LEU A 158 3.91 27.01 -21.63
C LEU A 158 4.00 25.74 -20.80
N THR A 159 4.02 24.58 -21.45
CA THR A 159 4.25 23.30 -20.76
C THR A 159 5.74 23.13 -20.51
N HIS A 160 6.11 22.87 -19.27
CA HIS A 160 7.49 22.72 -18.84
C HIS A 160 7.69 21.44 -18.04
N GLN A 161 8.73 20.68 -18.38
CA GLN A 161 9.09 19.41 -17.77
C GLN A 161 10.50 19.53 -17.20
N GLU A 162 10.68 19.12 -15.95
CA GLU A 162 11.98 19.11 -15.28
C GLU A 162 12.12 17.80 -14.52
N PHE A 163 13.17 17.02 -14.82
CA PHE A 163 13.49 15.81 -14.08
C PHE A 163 14.86 15.94 -13.41
N ASN A 164 14.86 15.81 -12.08
CA ASN A 164 16.09 15.74 -11.31
C ASN A 164 16.42 14.26 -11.06
N GLU A 165 17.37 13.72 -11.81
CA GLU A 165 17.79 12.31 -11.73
C GLU A 165 18.40 11.96 -10.36
N GLU A 166 19.15 12.87 -9.75
CA GLU A 166 19.81 12.61 -8.46
C GLU A 166 18.80 12.47 -7.31
N GLN A 167 17.72 13.27 -7.37
CA GLN A 167 16.66 13.25 -6.36
C GLN A 167 15.50 12.33 -6.76
N GLY A 168 15.46 11.86 -8.01
CA GLY A 168 14.33 11.16 -8.59
C GLY A 168 13.04 11.99 -8.58
N VAL A 169 13.12 13.30 -8.77
CA VAL A 169 11.95 14.20 -8.69
C VAL A 169 11.61 14.74 -10.08
N TYR A 170 10.39 14.46 -10.52
CA TYR A 170 9.83 14.96 -11.76
C TYR A 170 8.82 16.07 -11.50
N ASN A 171 9.02 17.23 -12.11
CA ASN A 171 8.10 18.36 -12.07
C ASN A 171 7.52 18.60 -13.45
N PHE A 172 6.19 18.59 -13.51
CA PHE A 172 5.42 18.91 -14.71
C PHE A 172 4.58 20.14 -14.46
N ARG A 173 4.78 21.18 -15.28
CA ARG A 173 4.03 22.44 -15.20
C ARG A 173 3.32 22.70 -16.51
N PHE A 174 2.07 23.13 -16.43
CA PHE A 174 1.32 23.61 -17.59
C PHE A 174 0.37 24.75 -17.18
N PHE A 175 0.02 25.59 -18.15
CA PHE A 175 -0.88 26.72 -17.98
C PHE A 175 -2.01 26.67 -18.99
N PHE A 176 -3.15 27.25 -18.64
CA PHE A 176 -4.25 27.45 -19.55
C PHE A 176 -4.01 28.66 -20.46
N ASP A 177 -4.61 28.66 -21.65
CA ASP A 177 -4.52 29.77 -22.60
C ASP A 177 -5.14 31.06 -22.02
N ASP A 178 -6.18 30.91 -21.20
CA ASP A 178 -6.93 32.02 -20.62
C ASP A 178 -6.09 32.80 -19.60
N THR A 179 -5.95 34.11 -19.84
CA THR A 179 -5.50 35.06 -18.82
C THR A 179 -6.69 35.46 -17.95
N ILE A 180 -6.58 35.33 -16.63
CA ILE A 180 -7.51 35.98 -15.72
C ILE A 180 -7.36 37.48 -15.96
N GLU A 181 -8.38 38.12 -16.55
CA GLU A 181 -8.54 39.55 -16.36
C GLU A 181 -8.78 39.74 -14.87
N MET A 182 -7.79 40.30 -14.16
CA MET A 182 -8.06 40.91 -12.87
C MET A 182 -9.04 42.05 -13.14
N CYS A 183 -10.34 41.77 -13.00
CA CYS A 183 -11.33 42.82 -12.83
C CYS A 183 -10.91 43.60 -11.57
N LEU A 184 -10.34 44.79 -11.78
CA LEU A 184 -10.14 45.81 -10.76
C LEU A 184 -11.50 46.31 -10.26
#